data_AF-A0A9P5ZH36-F1
#
_entry.id   AF-A0A9P5ZH36-F1
#
_cell.length_a   1.000
_cell.length_b   1.000
_cell.length_c   1.000
_cell.angle_alpha   90.00
_cell.angle_beta   90.00
_cell.angle_gamma   90.00
#
_symmetry.space_group_name_H-M   'P 1'
#
loop_
_entity.id
_entity.type
_entity.pdbx_description
1 polymer ?
#
loop_
_entity_poly.entity_id
_entity_poly.type
_entity_poly.pdbx_seq_one_letter_code
_entity_poly.pdbx_strand_id
1 'polypeptide(L)'
;MQLNNVLRSIGIDLRVNFKSETEDGLVLCLADPNDSNFMIDDKEGKMWAIDFGHACFLPPSFVSYSLTRTSRVFIQRLARRVNYPPSDNVRAMSIASGRLIIFNDNTLGAVVKRSTPPKVPLMAASNLTED
;
A
#
# COMPACT_ATOMS: atom_id res chain seq x y z
N MET A 1 -7.95 7.26 -4.74
CA MET A 1 -6.87 6.43 -4.18
C MET A 1 -5.73 7.35 -3.75
N GLN A 2 -5.26 7.25 -2.51
CA GLN A 2 -4.35 8.21 -1.87
C GLN A 2 -3.02 8.41 -2.61
N LEU A 3 -2.35 7.33 -3.05
CA LEU A 3 -1.07 7.42 -3.78
C LEU A 3 -1.18 8.24 -5.07
N ASN A 4 -2.28 8.08 -5.82
CA ASN A 4 -2.50 8.87 -7.05
C ASN A 4 -2.67 10.37 -6.75
N ASN A 5 -3.17 10.72 -5.57
CA ASN A 5 -3.26 12.13 -5.16
C ASN A 5 -1.90 12.68 -4.74
N VAL A 6 -1.05 11.87 -4.09
CA VAL A 6 0.35 12.24 -3.80
C VAL A 6 1.14 12.46 -5.09
N LEU A 7 1.01 11.55 -6.07
CA LEU A 7 1.68 11.69 -7.36
C LEU A 7 1.23 12.94 -8.12
N ARG A 8 -0.08 13.23 -8.07
CA ARG A 8 -0.64 14.44 -8.68
C ARG A 8 -0.13 15.72 -8.01
N SER A 9 -0.01 15.77 -6.69
CA SER A 9 0.42 16.98 -5.98
C SER A 9 1.86 17.39 -6.31
N ILE A 10 2.67 16.46 -6.81
CA ILE A 10 4.05 16.71 -7.25
C ILE A 10 4.20 16.79 -8.77
N GLY A 11 3.10 16.85 -9.53
CA GLY A 11 3.12 16.99 -10.99
C GLY A 11 3.61 15.75 -11.76
N ILE A 12 3.54 14.56 -11.16
CA ILE A 12 3.96 13.31 -11.81
C ILE A 12 2.74 12.64 -12.47
N ASP A 13 2.84 12.33 -13.77
CA ASP A 13 1.77 11.68 -14.55
C ASP A 13 1.77 10.15 -14.47
N LEU A 14 2.40 9.59 -13.43
CA LEU A 14 2.28 8.17 -13.12
C LEU A 14 1.05 7.92 -12.27
N ARG A 15 0.47 6.73 -12.43
CA ARG A 15 -0.67 6.27 -11.62
C ARG A 15 -0.44 4.84 -11.18
N VAL A 16 -0.84 4.56 -9.95
CA VAL A 16 -1.04 3.18 -9.51
C VAL A 16 -2.46 2.75 -9.85
N ASN A 17 -2.62 1.48 -10.21
CA ASN A 17 -3.91 0.82 -10.38
C ASN A 17 -3.88 -0.54 -9.69
N PHE A 18 -4.21 -0.56 -8.39
CA PHE A 18 -4.27 -1.82 -7.64
C PHE A 18 -5.48 -2.67 -8.02
N LYS A 19 -6.55 -2.07 -8.55
CA LYS A 19 -7.76 -2.82 -8.89
C LYS A 19 -7.48 -3.82 -10.02
N SER A 20 -6.88 -3.35 -11.12
CA SER A 20 -6.52 -4.24 -12.23
C SER A 20 -5.45 -5.24 -11.83
N GLU A 21 -4.52 -4.82 -10.98
CA GLU A 21 -3.42 -5.66 -10.52
C GLU A 21 -3.88 -6.85 -9.67
N THR A 22 -5.04 -6.73 -9.01
CA THR A 22 -5.60 -7.79 -8.16
C THR A 22 -6.71 -8.59 -8.83
N GLU A 23 -6.88 -8.48 -10.16
CA GLU A 23 -7.90 -9.25 -10.89
C GLU A 23 -7.67 -10.76 -10.75
N ASP A 24 -6.40 -11.19 -10.77
CA ASP A 24 -6.00 -12.59 -10.53
C ASP A 24 -5.84 -12.93 -9.04
N GLY A 25 -6.27 -12.02 -8.15
CA GLY A 25 -6.20 -12.18 -6.70
C GLY A 25 -5.04 -11.45 -6.03
N LEU A 26 -4.91 -11.67 -4.72
CA LEU A 26 -3.85 -11.11 -3.88
C LEU A 26 -2.73 -12.14 -3.72
N VAL A 27 -1.51 -11.67 -3.49
CA VAL A 27 -0.34 -12.52 -3.24
C VAL A 27 0.11 -12.43 -1.79
N LEU A 28 0.68 -13.52 -1.28
CA LEU A 28 1.31 -13.53 0.04
C LEU A 28 2.54 -12.60 0.01
N CYS A 29 2.51 -11.58 0.85
CA CYS A 29 3.61 -10.66 1.09
C CYS A 29 4.16 -10.88 2.49
N LEU A 30 5.42 -11.30 2.57
CA LEU A 30 6.19 -11.23 3.81
C LEU A 30 6.51 -9.76 4.05
N ALA A 31 5.83 -9.11 5.00
CA ALA A 31 5.96 -7.67 5.20
C ALA A 31 7.30 -7.27 5.85
N ASP A 32 7.97 -8.21 6.54
CA ASP A 32 9.30 -8.00 7.13
C ASP A 32 10.27 -9.11 6.72
N PRO A 33 10.74 -9.11 5.46
CA PRO A 33 11.78 -10.03 5.09
C PRO A 33 13.11 -9.49 5.66
N ASN A 34 13.70 -10.27 6.54
CA ASN A 34 15.01 -10.07 7.14
C ASN A 34 15.70 -11.43 7.28
N ASP A 35 17.02 -11.47 7.43
CA ASP A 35 17.79 -12.72 7.48
C ASP A 35 17.48 -13.60 8.70
N SER A 36 17.14 -13.01 9.85
CA SER A 36 16.67 -13.78 11.02
C SER A 36 15.35 -14.53 10.80
N ASN A 37 14.56 -14.12 9.79
CA ASN A 37 13.32 -14.78 9.39
C ASN A 37 13.54 -15.90 8.37
N PHE A 38 14.77 -16.34 8.14
CA PHE A 38 15.06 -17.48 7.28
C PHE A 38 16.00 -18.46 7.98
N MET A 39 15.68 -19.75 7.88
CA MET A 39 16.52 -20.84 8.34
C MET A 39 17.05 -21.64 7.15
N ILE A 40 18.27 -22.14 7.26
CA ILE A 40 18.84 -23.08 6.30
C ILE A 40 18.86 -24.45 6.96
N ASP A 41 18.33 -25.45 6.27
CA ASP A 41 18.53 -26.85 6.63
C ASP A 41 19.92 -27.28 6.16
N ASP A 42 20.84 -27.50 7.10
CA ASP A 42 22.23 -27.88 6.81
C ASP A 42 22.37 -29.22 6.06
N LYS A 43 21.34 -30.08 6.09
CA LYS A 43 21.38 -31.38 5.41
C LYS A 43 21.03 -31.28 3.93
N GLU A 44 20.02 -30.48 3.59
CA GLU A 44 19.50 -30.37 2.23
C GLU A 44 19.86 -29.04 1.55
N GLY A 45 20.44 -28.10 2.29
CA GLY A 45 20.70 -26.73 1.82
C GLY A 45 19.42 -25.94 1.52
N LYS A 46 18.27 -26.40 2.00
CA LYS A 46 16.97 -25.76 1.76
C LYS A 46 16.78 -24.56 2.68
N MET A 47 16.28 -23.48 2.12
CA MET A 47 15.93 -22.28 2.87
C MET A 47 14.44 -22.27 3.19
N TRP A 48 14.12 -22.08 4.47
CA TRP A 48 12.76 -21.96 4.98
C TRP A 48 12.52 -20.54 5.47
N ALA A 49 11.46 -19.90 4.98
CA ALA A 49 10.95 -18.68 5.59
C ALA A 49 10.24 -19.05 6.89
N ILE A 50 10.61 -18.39 7.97
CA ILE A 50 10.01 -18.50 9.29
C ILE A 50 9.45 -17.13 9.69
N ASP A 51 8.61 -17.11 10.73
CA ASP A 51 7.92 -15.91 11.21
C ASP A 51 7.02 -15.22 10.17
N PHE A 52 5.75 -15.63 10.18
CA PHE A 52 4.70 -15.06 9.35
C PHE A 52 3.82 -14.07 10.12
N GLY A 53 4.26 -13.58 11.30
CA GLY A 53 3.45 -12.73 12.19
C GLY A 53 3.02 -11.40 11.55
N HIS A 54 3.79 -10.94 10.56
CA HIS A 54 3.48 -9.75 9.76
C HIS A 54 3.12 -10.06 8.30
N ALA A 55 2.85 -11.32 7.96
CA ALA A 55 2.46 -11.68 6.60
C ALA A 55 1.04 -11.17 6.28
N CYS A 56 0.83 -10.73 5.04
CA CYS A 56 -0.46 -10.24 4.57
C CYS A 56 -0.68 -10.58 3.09
N PHE A 57 -1.94 -10.55 2.65
CA PHE A 57 -2.29 -10.66 1.24
C PHE A 57 -2.42 -9.26 0.65
N LEU A 58 -1.53 -8.92 -0.29
CA LEU A 58 -1.43 -7.58 -0.89
C LEU A 58 -1.42 -7.67 -2.42
N PRO A 59 -1.67 -6.55 -3.12
CA PRO A 59 -1.43 -6.47 -4.56
C PRO A 59 0.02 -6.86 -4.90
N PRO A 60 0.26 -7.55 -6.03
CA PRO A 60 1.59 -7.95 -6.49
C PRO A 60 2.68 -6.89 -6.40
N SER A 61 2.34 -5.62 -6.64
CA SER A 61 3.25 -4.49 -6.54
C SER A 61 3.91 -4.36 -5.19
N PHE A 62 3.23 -4.73 -4.10
CA PHE A 62 3.79 -4.61 -2.74
C PHE A 62 4.91 -5.62 -2.53
N VAL A 63 4.77 -6.84 -3.03
CA VAL A 63 5.82 -7.87 -3.01
C VAL A 63 6.98 -7.44 -3.89
N SER A 64 6.69 -7.03 -5.13
CA SER A 64 7.71 -6.49 -6.02
C SER A 64 8.46 -5.30 -5.40
N TYR A 65 7.73 -4.40 -4.74
CA TYR A 65 8.29 -3.23 -4.10
C TYR A 65 9.20 -3.58 -2.93
N SER A 66 8.77 -4.46 -2.01
CA SER A 66 9.57 -4.85 -0.84
C SER A 66 10.87 -5.58 -1.24
N LEU A 67 10.85 -6.34 -2.33
CA LEU A 67 12.01 -7.08 -2.84
C LEU A 67 12.97 -6.22 -3.66
N THR A 68 12.48 -5.20 -4.39
CA THR A 68 13.29 -4.42 -5.34
C THR A 68 13.67 -3.02 -4.87
N ARG A 69 12.92 -2.42 -3.92
CA ARG A 69 13.14 -1.06 -3.42
C ARG A 69 13.71 -1.05 -2.00
N THR A 70 14.76 -1.83 -1.80
CA THR A 70 15.46 -1.97 -0.53
C THR A 70 16.98 -1.87 -0.70
N SER A 71 17.65 -1.30 0.30
CA SER A 71 19.11 -1.25 0.38
C SER A 71 19.71 -2.50 1.06
N ARG A 72 18.87 -3.40 1.60
CA ARG A 72 19.33 -4.60 2.31
C ARG A 72 19.86 -5.64 1.31
N VAL A 73 21.16 -5.96 1.43
CA VAL A 73 21.86 -6.93 0.55
C VAL A 73 21.19 -8.31 0.56
N PHE A 74 20.75 -8.78 1.73
CA PHE A 74 20.04 -10.05 1.87
C PHE A 74 18.80 -10.09 0.99
N ILE A 75 17.96 -9.05 1.04
CA ILE A 75 16.72 -8.98 0.26
C ILE A 75 16.98 -8.85 -1.23
N GLN A 76 18.01 -8.11 -1.63
CA GLN A 76 18.43 -8.07 -3.04
C GLN A 76 18.88 -9.45 -3.54
N ARG A 77 19.53 -10.26 -2.69
CA ARG A 77 19.92 -11.64 -3.03
C ARG A 77 18.73 -12.59 -3.05
N LEU A 78 17.76 -12.40 -2.14
CA LEU A 78 16.51 -13.14 -2.09
C LEU A 78 15.67 -12.87 -3.35
N ALA A 79 15.51 -11.61 -3.74
CA ALA A 79 14.78 -11.17 -4.93
C ALA A 79 15.31 -11.78 -6.25
N ARG A 80 16.58 -12.22 -6.29
CA ARG A 80 17.15 -12.92 -7.45
C ARG A 80 16.86 -14.43 -7.49
N ARG A 81 16.31 -14.97 -6.40
CA ARG A 81 16.10 -16.41 -6.19
C ARG A 81 14.63 -16.80 -6.05
N VAL A 82 13.77 -15.86 -5.65
CA VAL A 82 12.33 -16.09 -5.52
C VAL A 82 11.59 -15.60 -6.75
N ASN A 83 10.58 -16.37 -7.18
CA ASN A 83 9.66 -15.93 -8.22
C ASN A 83 8.56 -15.08 -7.57
N TYR A 84 8.38 -13.87 -8.08
CA TYR A 84 7.30 -12.98 -7.68
C TYR A 84 6.77 -12.24 -8.93
N PRO A 85 5.50 -11.83 -8.96
CA PRO A 85 4.96 -11.17 -10.14
C PRO A 85 5.55 -9.76 -10.25
N PRO A 86 6.11 -9.37 -11.41
CA PRO A 86 6.54 -8.00 -11.66
C PRO A 86 5.31 -7.08 -11.71
N SER A 87 5.53 -5.79 -11.49
CA SER A 87 4.44 -4.81 -11.51
C SER A 87 4.89 -3.43 -11.98
N ASP A 88 4.11 -2.85 -12.88
CA ASP A 88 4.30 -1.48 -13.38
C ASP A 88 3.99 -0.41 -12.31
N ASN A 89 3.21 -0.77 -11.27
CA ASN A 89 2.88 0.12 -10.17
C ASN A 89 4.11 0.46 -9.31
N VAL A 90 5.17 -0.35 -9.34
CA VAL A 90 6.35 -0.22 -8.45
C VAL A 90 7.03 1.14 -8.58
N ARG A 91 7.17 1.67 -9.80
CA ARG A 91 7.82 2.97 -10.02
C ARG A 91 7.00 4.11 -9.39
N ALA A 92 5.70 4.11 -9.63
CA ALA A 92 4.77 5.09 -9.08
C ALA A 92 4.71 5.00 -7.54
N MET A 93 4.67 3.78 -6.99
CA MET A 93 4.75 3.54 -5.54
C MET A 93 6.03 4.09 -4.93
N SER A 94 7.19 3.90 -5.58
CA SER A 94 8.49 4.39 -5.08
C SER A 94 8.59 5.90 -5.02
N ILE A 95 7.99 6.59 -6.00
CA ILE A 95 7.97 8.06 -5.98
C ILE A 95 7.02 8.55 -4.89
N ALA A 96 5.84 7.94 -4.78
CA ALA A 96 4.86 8.30 -3.76
C ALA A 96 5.41 8.05 -2.34
N SER A 97 6.02 6.90 -2.08
CA SER A 97 6.61 6.56 -0.78
C SER A 97 7.72 7.53 -0.38
N GLY A 98 8.61 7.89 -1.32
CA GLY A 98 9.64 8.89 -1.08
C GLY A 98 9.06 10.24 -0.65
N ARG A 99 7.91 10.65 -1.21
CA ARG A 99 7.23 11.87 -0.76
C ARG A 99 6.63 11.73 0.63
N LEU A 100 5.98 10.61 0.94
CA LEU A 100 5.43 10.37 2.28
C LEU A 100 6.54 10.46 3.36
N ILE A 101 7.72 9.91 3.07
CA ILE A 101 8.88 9.99 3.97
C ILE A 101 9.37 11.43 4.12
N ILE A 102 9.56 12.16 3.03
CA ILE A 102 10.06 13.55 3.06
C ILE A 102 9.13 14.46 3.88
N PHE A 103 7.81 14.31 3.73
CA PHE A 103 6.83 15.10 4.46
C PHE A 103 6.53 14.56 5.85
N ASN A 104 6.97 13.33 6.17
CA ASN A 104 6.61 12.60 7.39
C ASN A 104 5.11 12.63 7.69
N ASP A 105 4.29 12.50 6.63
CA ASP A 105 2.84 12.64 6.69
C ASP A 105 2.15 11.52 5.92
N ASN A 106 1.63 10.54 6.68
CA ASN A 106 0.88 9.41 6.13
C ASN A 106 -0.54 9.79 5.69
N THR A 107 -0.98 11.03 5.93
CA THR A 107 -2.28 11.55 5.48
C THR A 107 -2.18 12.31 4.16
N LEU A 108 -0.97 12.54 3.64
CA LEU A 108 -0.78 13.22 2.38
C LEU A 108 -1.54 12.52 1.24
N GLY A 109 -2.30 13.31 0.47
CA GLY A 109 -3.15 12.81 -0.61
C GLY A 109 -4.45 12.10 -0.14
N ALA A 110 -4.71 12.02 1.16
CA ALA A 110 -5.98 11.52 1.67
C ALA A 110 -7.12 12.49 1.28
N VAL A 111 -8.24 11.94 0.82
CA VAL A 111 -9.46 12.73 0.62
C VAL A 111 -10.18 12.79 1.96
N VAL A 112 -10.16 13.95 2.62
CA VAL A 112 -11.00 14.17 3.80
C VAL A 112 -12.45 14.10 3.34
N LYS A 113 -13.17 13.03 3.71
CA LYS A 113 -14.62 13.02 3.59
C LYS A 113 -15.15 14.08 4.55
N ARG A 114 -15.53 15.25 4.03
CA ARG A 114 -16.34 16.19 4.82
C ARG A 114 -17.61 15.45 5.21
N SER A 115 -17.86 15.27 6.51
CA SER A 115 -19.15 14.83 6.98
C SER A 115 -20.18 15.84 6.49
N THR A 116 -21.16 15.39 5.70
CA THR A 116 -22.37 16.19 5.47
C THR A 116 -22.95 16.54 6.85
N PRO A 117 -23.13 17.83 7.17
CA PRO A 117 -23.82 18.19 8.40
C PRO A 117 -25.21 17.52 8.40
N PRO A 118 -25.70 17.06 9.56
CA PRO A 118 -27.02 16.45 9.64
C PRO A 118 -28.04 17.44 9.06
N LYS A 119 -28.93 16.93 8.18
CA LYS A 119 -30.08 17.71 7.70
C LYS A 119 -30.91 18.08 8.93
N VAL A 120 -30.81 19.34 9.37
CA VAL A 120 -31.74 19.89 10.35
C VAL A 120 -33.12 19.84 9.68
N PRO A 121 -34.14 19.19 10.27
CA PRO A 121 -35.48 19.26 9.74
C PRO A 121 -35.91 20.73 9.74
N LEU A 122 -36.37 21.24 8.59
CA LEU A 122 -37.12 22.50 8.58
C LEU A 122 -38.34 22.28 9.47
N MET A 123 -38.37 22.91 10.65
CA MET A 123 -39.62 23.03 11.38
C MET A 123 -40.55 23.87 10.52
N ALA A 124 -41.67 23.27 10.11
CA ALA A 124 -42.75 23.96 9.46
C ALA A 124 -43.21 25.09 10.38
N ALA A 125 -43.20 26.32 9.85
CA ALA A 125 -43.89 27.43 10.47
C ALA A 125 -45.38 27.07 10.53
N SER A 126 -45.87 26.72 11.71
CA SER A 126 -47.31 26.68 11.97
C SER A 126 -47.77 28.12 12.15
N ASN A 127 -48.40 28.65 11.10
CA ASN A 127 -49.27 29.80 11.15
C ASN A 127 -50.33 29.57 12.23
N LEU A 128 -50.44 30.51 13.18
CA LEU A 128 -51.67 30.72 13.93
C LEU A 128 -52.06 32.19 13.73
N THR A 129 -52.98 32.37 12.79
CA THR A 129 -53.89 33.50 12.66
C THR A 129 -55.16 33.21 13.48
N GLU A 130 -55.63 34.25 14.19
CA GLU A 130 -57.01 34.49 14.68
C GLU A 130 -57.49 33.57 15.84
N ASP A 131 -58.00 34.07 16.98
CA ASP A 131 -58.69 35.32 17.33
C ASP A 131 -58.14 35.99 18.62
#